data_AF-A0A8H7ZDS3-F1
#
_entry.id   AF-A0A8H7ZDS3-F1
#
_cell.length_a   1.000
_cell.length_b   1.000
_cell.length_c   1.000
_cell.angle_alpha   90.00
_cell.angle_beta   90.00
_cell.angle_gamma   90.00
#
_symmetry.space_group_name_H-M   'P 1'
#
loop_
_entity.id
_entity.type
_entity.pdbx_description
1 polymer ?
#
loop_
_entity_poly.entity_id
_entity_poly.type
_entity_poly.pdbx_seq_one_letter_code
_entity_poly.pdbx_strand_id
1 'polypeptide(L)' 'MPSLPKYPFPVLKTYWPFAVGAGVTYYLIYKASVAASNTDEFINDPRNPRFKNGGKYIDLSKKEEAH' A
#
# COMPACT_ATOMS: atom_id res chain seq x y z
N MET A 1 -10.50 10.02 -37.93
CA MET A 1 -11.68 10.53 -37.20
C MET A 1 -11.29 11.82 -36.50
N PRO A 2 -12.03 12.91 -36.64
CA PRO A 2 -11.77 14.12 -35.86
C PRO A 2 -11.98 13.81 -34.36
N SER A 3 -11.09 14.29 -33.50
CA SER A 3 -11.20 14.14 -32.05
C SER A 3 -12.41 14.92 -31.51
N LEU A 4 -13.12 14.34 -30.53
CA LEU A 4 -14.16 15.05 -29.78
C LEU A 4 -13.59 16.33 -29.13
N PRO A 5 -14.34 17.45 -29.11
CA PRO A 5 -13.87 18.70 -28.51
C PRO A 5 -13.66 18.53 -26.99
N LYS A 6 -12.50 19.01 -26.49
CA LYS A 6 -12.18 18.99 -25.05
C LYS A 6 -12.66 20.28 -24.37
N TYR A 7 -13.62 20.15 -23.45
CA TYR A 7 -14.13 21.28 -22.67
C TYR A 7 -13.39 21.44 -21.33
N PRO A 8 -13.08 22.69 -20.90
CA PRO A 8 -12.33 22.94 -19.67
C PRO A 8 -13.25 22.93 -18.44
N PHE A 9 -13.68 21.74 -18.00
CA PHE A 9 -14.43 21.61 -16.75
C PHE A 9 -13.54 21.86 -15.52
N PRO A 10 -14.04 22.52 -14.46
CA PRO A 10 -13.26 22.88 -13.28
C PRO A 10 -13.09 21.69 -12.31
N VAL A 11 -12.46 20.60 -12.77
CA VAL A 11 -12.27 19.35 -12.01
C VAL A 11 -11.47 19.59 -10.74
N LEU A 12 -10.33 20.28 -10.84
CA LEU A 12 -9.44 20.48 -9.69
C LEU A 12 -10.05 21.41 -8.63
N LYS A 13 -10.69 22.50 -9.04
CA LYS A 13 -11.30 23.48 -8.11
C LYS A 13 -12.40 22.86 -7.26
N THR A 14 -13.16 21.93 -7.83
CA THR A 14 -14.30 21.30 -7.15
C THR A 14 -13.89 20.05 -6.37
N TYR A 15 -12.99 19.22 -6.90
CA TYR A 15 -12.72 17.90 -6.33
C TYR A 15 -11.43 17.79 -5.50
N TRP A 16 -10.74 18.90 -5.22
CA TRP A 16 -9.53 18.88 -4.39
C TRP A 16 -9.73 18.24 -2.99
N PRO A 17 -10.88 18.37 -2.28
CA PRO A 17 -11.02 17.74 -0.97
C PRO A 17 -11.02 16.21 -1.07
N PHE A 18 -11.58 15.66 -2.15
CA PHE A 18 -11.55 14.22 -2.40
C PHE A 18 -10.16 13.73 -2.73
N ALA A 19 -9.39 14.51 -3.51
CA ALA A 19 -7.99 14.19 -3.80
C ALA A 19 -7.14 14.19 -2.53
N VAL A 20 -7.35 15.17 -1.63
CA VAL A 20 -6.67 15.22 -0.33
C VAL A 20 -7.09 14.04 0.54
N GLY A 21 -8.39 13.76 0.65
CA GLY A 21 -8.90 12.60 1.39
C GLY A 21 -8.30 11.29 0.89
N ALA A 22 -8.27 11.08 -0.42
CA ALA A 22 -7.64 9.92 -1.03
C ALA A 22 -6.15 9.82 -0.71
N GLY A 23 -5.42 10.94 -0.73
CA GLY A 23 -4.01 10.98 -0.34
C GLY A 23 -3.79 10.58 1.13
N VAL A 24 -4.61 11.09 2.04
CA VAL A 24 -4.54 10.75 3.48
C VAL A 24 -4.87 9.27 3.70
N THR A 25 -5.98 8.79 3.14
CA THR A 25 -6.39 7.39 3.26
C THR A 25 -5.35 6.46 2.66
N TYR A 26 -4.77 6.80 1.50
CA TYR A 26 -3.71 6.02 0.88
C TYR A 26 -2.51 5.88 1.80
N TYR A 27 -2.05 6.98 2.42
CA TYR A 27 -0.92 6.93 3.35
C TYR A 27 -1.20 6.04 4.56
N LEU A 28 -2.38 6.15 5.15
CA LEU A 28 -2.77 5.34 6.31
C LEU A 28 -2.86 3.85 5.95
N ILE A 29 -3.53 3.51 4.85
CA ILE A 29 -3.65 2.12 4.38
C ILE A 29 -2.29 1.56 4.00
N TYR A 30 -1.40 2.35 3.40
CA TYR A 30 -0.05 1.94 3.08
C TYR A 30 0.74 1.55 4.33
N LYS A 31 0.69 2.37 5.39
CA LYS A 31 1.36 2.05 6.66
C LYS A 31 0.75 0.81 7.33
N ALA A 32 -0.56 0.70 7.31
CA ALA A 32 -1.27 -0.45 7.87
C ALA A 32 -0.95 -1.75 7.10
N SER A 33 -0.89 -1.71 5.77
CA SER A 33 -0.58 -2.88 4.95
C SER A 33 0.84 -3.37 5.15
N VAL A 34 1.82 -2.46 5.28
CA VAL A 34 3.20 -2.82 5.60
C VAL A 34 3.28 -3.50 6.97
N ALA A 35 2.59 -2.98 7.99
CA ALA A 35 2.55 -3.62 9.30
C ALA A 35 1.89 -5.01 9.25
N ALA A 36 0.73 -5.12 8.59
CA ALA A 36 -0.01 -6.38 8.45
C ALA A 36 0.77 -7.45 7.68
N SER A 37 1.57 -7.05 6.67
CA SER A 37 2.39 -7.99 5.91
C SER A 37 3.57 -8.58 6.69
N ASN A 38 3.91 -8.00 7.85
CA ASN A 38 4.98 -8.45 8.73
C ASN A 38 4.46 -9.15 10.00
N THR A 39 3.19 -9.53 10.05
CA THR A 39 2.67 -10.39 11.12
C THR A 39 3.20 -11.81 10.98
N ASP A 40 3.21 -12.56 12.08
CA ASP A 40 3.81 -13.90 12.11
C ASP A 40 3.14 -14.88 11.13
N GLU A 41 1.85 -14.69 10.83
CA GLU A 41 1.11 -15.49 9.84
C GLU A 41 1.55 -15.20 8.39
N PHE A 42 1.80 -13.94 8.03
CA PHE A 42 2.06 -13.52 6.64
C PHE A 42 3.54 -13.21 6.33
N ILE A 43 4.41 -13.17 7.34
CA ILE A 43 5.82 -12.79 7.17
C ILE A 43 6.59 -13.76 6.27
N ASN A 44 6.20 -15.03 6.27
CA ASN A 44 6.81 -16.10 5.49
C ASN A 44 6.00 -16.52 4.25
N ASP A 45 4.93 -15.80 3.89
CA ASP A 45 4.24 -16.04 2.62
C ASP A 45 5.18 -15.68 1.44
N PRO A 46 5.48 -16.61 0.51
CA PRO A 46 6.37 -16.35 -0.63
C PRO A 46 5.96 -15.17 -1.52
N ARG A 47 4.69 -14.73 -1.45
CA ARG A 47 4.18 -13.57 -2.19
C ARG A 47 4.52 -12.23 -1.54
N ASN A 48 5.02 -12.25 -0.30
CA ASN A 48 5.40 -11.03 0.40
C ASN A 48 6.47 -10.26 -0.41
N PRO A 49 6.24 -8.96 -0.73
CA PRO A 49 7.16 -8.14 -1.51
C PRO A 49 8.61 -8.14 -0.98
N ARG A 50 8.80 -8.41 0.31
CA ARG A 50 10.12 -8.55 0.95
C ARG A 50 11.04 -9.54 0.23
N PHE A 51 10.49 -10.65 -0.28
CA PHE A 51 11.27 -11.67 -0.98
C PHE A 51 11.78 -11.18 -2.35
N LYS A 52 11.03 -10.28 -3.01
CA LYS A 52 11.49 -9.64 -4.26
C LYS A 52 12.71 -8.76 -4.06
N ASN A 53 12.85 -8.19 -2.86
CA ASN A 53 14.00 -7.35 -2.49
C ASN A 53 15.16 -8.15 -1.88
N GLY A 54 15.14 -9.49 -1.99
CA GLY A 54 16.19 -10.36 -1.45
C GLY A 54 16.06 -10.73 0.03
N GLY A 55 14.89 -10.48 0.64
CA GLY A 55 14.60 -10.93 2.00
C GLY A 55 14.57 -12.45 2.12
N LYS A 56 14.88 -12.97 3.32
CA LYS A 56 14.90 -14.40 3.62
C LYS A 56 13.77 -14.75 4.61
N TYR A 57 13.42 -16.03 4.66
CA TYR A 57 12.47 -16.56 5.63
C TYR A 57 12.93 -16.25 7.06
N ILE A 58 11.98 -15.91 7.92
CA ILE A 58 12.23 -15.70 9.35
C ILE A 58 11.81 -16.94 10.10
N ASP A 59 12.67 -17.41 10.99
CA ASP A 59 12.39 -18.54 11.86
C ASP A 59 11.57 -18.04 13.06
N LEU A 60 10.27 -18.36 13.08
CA LEU A 60 9.33 -17.86 14.08
C LEU A 60 9.50 -18.53 15.45
N SER A 61 10.00 -19.77 15.47
CA SER A 61 10.30 -20.53 16.70
C SER A 61 11.21 -19.77 17.67
N LYS A 62 12.28 -19.16 17.13
CA LYS A 62 13.26 -18.37 17.91
C LYS A 62 12.71 -17.06 18.47
N LYS A 63 11.63 -16.53 17.87
CA LYS A 63 11.00 -15.27 18.31
C LYS A 63 10.09 -15.52 19.52
N GLU A 64 9.43 -16.67 19.58
CA GLU A 64 8.60 -17.09 20.72
C GLU A 64 9.44 -17.43 21.96
N GLU A 65 10.62 -18.03 21.78
CA GLU A 65 11.54 -18.33 22.89
C GLU A 65 12.20 -17.08 23.52
N ALA A 66 12.23 -15.96 22.79
CA ALA A 66 12.88 -14.72 23.20
C ALA A 66 11.92 -13.73 23.90
N HIS A 67 10.65 -14.09 24.09
CA HIS A 67 9.61 -13.27 24.68
C HIS A 67 8.99 -13.96 25.91
#